data_AF-A0A0G0JWN8-F1
#
_entry.id   AF-A0A0G0JWN8-F1
#
_cell.length_a   1.000
_cell.length_b   1.000
_cell.length_c   1.000
_cell.angle_alpha   90.00
_cell.angle_beta   90.00
_cell.angle_gamma   90.00
#
_symmetry.space_group_name_H-M   'P 1'
#
loop_
_entity.id
_entity.type
_entity.pdbx_description
1 polymer ?
#
loop_
_entity_poly.entity_id
_entity_poly.type
_entity_poly.pdbx_seq_one_letter_code
_entity_poly.pdbx_strand_id
1 'polypeptide(L)'
;MESINKNLLTQIKNLPNKPGVYLFRDEQNTVLYIGKAKNLKNRVSDYVSNKDCELKSFSILSSSDHLEHLITKTELEAMLLEAKLIQSHQPKFNVLLKTGQPFLYLMITSDKVPELKMVRNQKQKGTYFGPFIEKTSARRVYDFLIKTFRLKLCKKKIANGCIFYHMGICAGKCRPDFDIQAYIERLELAKLALKSDSHKFLNQISKLIEQHNKNMEFEQSQKLNEYRQAFKNIFDMLSSKTASGASLEYRDIWFLTPDNQALFLFKERGSVLTKKEVFYFQVTNELKPEYLSYFESYYRENPASAVILVNFQIKAEIKSLYETFLSELQCKSQSVSLIIPTEGHFANLIKLAKIHAETELSKQKTVSKSIQELLKLPIEPHSIDCFDISHKQGMFMVGSCIRFVDGQPDKANFRHFHIKSIDHQNDYAALAEIVKRRYKNKQELPDLILIDGGKGQLSAVQNLISETEFASLAKREETIFSKRLPDGKKLNIKTFTGQLLVALRDYAHHFAINFHRKISKLS
;
A
#
# COMPACT_ATOMS: atom_id res chain seq x y z
N MET A 1 0.44 27.24 19.44
CA MET A 1 1.75 26.54 19.43
C MET A 1 2.40 26.50 20.81
N GLU A 2 1.77 27.04 21.86
CA GLU A 2 2.36 27.18 23.20
C GLU A 2 2.25 25.93 24.10
N SER A 3 1.71 24.81 23.59
CA SER A 3 1.36 23.62 24.37
C SER A 3 2.18 22.36 24.04
N ILE A 4 3.34 22.47 23.39
CA ILE A 4 4.24 21.33 23.16
C ILE A 4 5.48 21.52 24.03
N ASN A 5 5.80 20.53 24.87
CA ASN A 5 6.94 20.61 25.79
C ASN A 5 8.24 20.88 25.02
N LYS A 6 8.97 21.94 25.40
CA LYS A 6 10.27 22.30 24.80
C LYS A 6 11.30 21.16 24.94
N ASN A 7 11.25 20.40 26.03
CA ASN A 7 12.14 19.27 26.30
C ASN A 7 11.93 18.13 25.27
N LEU A 8 10.68 17.78 24.97
CA LEU A 8 10.31 16.82 23.94
C LEU A 8 10.89 17.20 22.56
N LEU A 9 10.79 18.49 22.19
CA LEU A 9 11.32 18.99 20.92
C LEU A 9 12.86 18.87 20.82
N THR A 10 13.59 19.03 21.93
CA THR A 10 15.03 18.76 21.99
C THR A 10 15.35 17.27 21.89
N GLN A 11 14.59 16.39 22.54
CA GLN A 11 14.76 14.93 22.45
C GLN A 11 14.58 14.44 21.00
N ILE A 12 13.55 14.93 20.29
CA ILE A 12 13.28 14.58 18.88
C ILE A 12 14.47 14.95 17.96
N LYS A 13 15.07 16.13 18.15
CA LYS A 13 16.23 16.58 17.35
C LYS A 13 17.48 15.69 17.54
N ASN A 14 17.63 15.11 18.73
CA ASN A 14 18.79 14.32 19.13
C ASN A 14 18.68 12.82 18.78
N LEU A 15 17.58 12.39 18.15
CA LEU A 15 17.42 11.00 17.71
C LEU A 15 18.48 10.57 16.68
N PRO A 16 18.88 9.28 16.67
CA PRO A 16 19.85 8.74 15.74
C PRO A 16 19.25 8.47 14.35
N ASN A 17 20.08 8.56 13.32
CA ASN A 17 19.76 8.11 11.94
C ASN A 17 19.85 6.57 11.81
N LYS A 18 19.17 5.82 12.67
CA LYS A 18 19.19 4.34 12.71
C LYS A 18 17.76 3.77 12.74
N PRO A 19 17.55 2.52 12.32
CA PRO A 19 16.26 1.85 12.51
C PRO A 19 16.02 1.58 13.99
N GLY A 20 14.74 1.51 14.37
CA GLY A 20 14.35 1.28 15.75
C GLY A 20 12.87 1.55 16.03
N VAL A 21 12.53 1.50 17.31
CA VAL A 21 11.20 1.79 17.86
C VAL A 21 11.28 3.05 18.69
N TYR A 22 10.26 3.92 18.61
CA TYR A 22 10.09 5.08 19.49
C TYR A 22 8.81 4.92 20.31
N LEU A 23 8.85 5.42 21.55
CA LEU A 23 7.76 5.37 22.51
C LEU A 23 7.51 6.78 23.05
N PHE A 24 6.26 7.23 22.95
CA PHE A 24 5.78 8.47 23.54
C PHE A 24 5.14 8.17 24.90
N ARG A 25 5.50 8.95 25.93
CA ARG A 25 5.05 8.76 27.32
C ARG A 25 4.47 10.06 27.91
N ASP A 26 3.54 9.92 28.86
CA ASP A 26 3.09 11.03 29.71
C ASP A 26 4.05 11.31 30.88
N GLU A 27 3.76 12.36 31.66
CA GLU A 27 4.51 12.76 32.86
C GLU A 27 4.60 11.62 33.90
N GLN A 28 3.63 10.72 33.94
CA GLN A 28 3.56 9.56 34.83
C GLN A 28 4.31 8.33 34.28
N ASN A 29 5.12 8.50 33.21
CA ASN A 29 5.82 7.46 32.46
C ASN A 29 4.91 6.43 31.76
N THR A 30 3.60 6.64 31.64
CA THR A 30 2.68 5.72 30.95
C THR A 30 2.92 5.76 29.44
N VAL A 31 3.01 4.61 28.77
CA VAL A 31 3.22 4.56 27.32
C VAL A 31 1.92 4.89 26.56
N LEU A 32 1.91 6.01 25.85
CA LEU A 32 0.76 6.51 25.09
C LEU A 32 0.71 6.01 23.65
N TYR A 33 1.87 5.97 22.99
CA TYR A 33 2.03 5.52 21.61
C TYR A 33 3.39 4.87 21.38
N ILE A 34 3.43 3.85 20.52
CA ILE A 34 4.63 3.14 20.07
C ILE A 34 4.61 3.06 18.55
N GLY A 35 5.75 3.32 17.90
CA GLY A 35 5.89 3.16 16.45
C GLY A 35 7.30 2.74 16.00
N LYS A 36 7.40 2.07 14.84
CA LYS A 36 8.68 1.73 14.20
C LYS A 36 9.18 2.80 13.23
N ALA A 37 10.49 2.79 12.98
CA ALA A 37 11.14 3.61 11.97
C ALA A 37 12.29 2.87 11.25
N LYS A 38 12.49 3.15 9.95
CA LYS A 38 13.76 2.84 9.25
C LYS A 38 14.89 3.80 9.65
N ASN A 39 14.53 5.05 9.94
CA ASN A 39 15.38 6.10 10.50
C ASN A 39 14.54 6.82 11.56
N LEU A 40 14.91 6.67 12.83
CA LEU A 40 14.22 7.27 13.98
C LEU A 40 14.13 8.79 13.87
N LYS A 41 15.24 9.47 13.56
CA LYS A 41 15.29 10.94 13.46
C LYS A 41 14.30 11.47 12.43
N ASN A 42 14.33 10.96 11.21
CA ASN A 42 13.40 11.41 10.16
C ASN A 42 11.96 11.13 10.56
N ARG A 43 11.67 9.87 10.93
CA ARG A 43 10.29 9.42 11.19
C ARG A 43 9.61 10.14 12.35
N VAL A 44 10.34 10.49 13.41
CA VAL A 44 9.77 11.23 14.54
C VAL A 44 9.76 12.73 14.27
N SER A 45 10.73 13.27 13.51
CA SER A 45 10.69 14.66 13.05
C SER A 45 9.45 14.95 12.19
N ASP A 46 8.96 13.96 11.42
CA ASP A 46 7.73 14.07 10.62
C ASP A 46 6.49 14.45 11.46
N TYR A 47 6.41 14.02 12.72
CA TYR A 47 5.30 14.39 13.63
C TYR A 47 5.31 15.88 13.96
N VAL A 48 6.48 16.54 13.91
CA VAL A 48 6.67 17.96 14.24
C VAL A 48 6.70 18.84 12.99
N SER A 49 7.19 18.31 11.86
CA SER A 49 7.35 19.06 10.62
C SER A 49 6.06 19.14 9.79
N ASN A 50 5.21 18.10 9.79
CA ASN A 50 3.89 18.15 9.16
C ASN A 50 2.91 19.00 9.98
N LYS A 51 2.85 20.29 9.63
CA LYS A 51 1.91 21.28 10.21
C LYS A 51 0.45 21.07 9.81
N ASP A 52 0.20 20.21 8.83
CA ASP A 52 -1.12 19.69 8.49
C ASP A 52 -1.33 18.41 9.29
N CYS A 53 -1.62 18.59 10.58
CA CYS A 53 -1.66 17.48 11.53
C CYS A 53 -2.87 16.58 11.28
N GLU A 54 -2.61 15.29 11.01
CA GLU A 54 -3.53 14.24 11.42
C GLU A 54 -3.88 14.48 12.90
N LEU A 55 -5.18 14.56 13.24
CA LEU A 55 -5.65 14.80 14.61
C LEU A 55 -4.97 13.87 15.63
N LYS A 56 -4.70 12.62 15.22
CA LYS A 56 -3.97 11.62 15.99
C LYS A 56 -2.53 12.03 16.33
N SER A 57 -1.78 12.55 15.37
CA SER A 57 -0.37 12.93 15.55
C SER A 57 -0.24 14.14 16.48
N PHE A 58 -1.19 15.09 16.38
CA PHE A 58 -1.33 16.16 17.36
C PHE A 58 -1.69 15.63 18.75
N SER A 59 -2.70 14.76 18.87
CA SER A 59 -3.09 14.17 20.18
C SER A 59 -1.98 13.40 20.87
N ILE A 60 -1.13 12.70 20.11
CA ILE A 60 0.06 12.04 20.66
C ILE A 60 1.01 13.10 21.23
N LEU A 61 1.43 14.08 20.42
CA LEU A 61 2.39 15.11 20.85
C LEU A 61 1.87 15.99 22.00
N SER A 62 0.58 16.35 22.02
CA SER A 62 0.00 17.20 23.06
C SER A 62 -0.22 16.48 24.39
N SER A 63 -0.31 15.15 24.38
CA SER A 63 -0.41 14.33 25.59
C SER A 63 0.94 13.79 26.08
N SER A 64 2.01 13.97 25.31
CA SER A 64 3.32 13.41 25.62
C SER A 64 4.25 14.42 26.26
N ASP A 65 4.95 13.99 27.30
CA ASP A 65 5.97 14.77 27.98
C ASP A 65 7.38 14.45 27.44
N HIS A 66 7.70 13.16 27.28
CA HIS A 66 9.02 12.70 26.87
C HIS A 66 8.96 11.52 25.87
N LEU A 67 10.08 11.34 25.17
CA LEU A 67 10.28 10.36 24.10
C LEU A 67 11.42 9.40 24.45
N GLU A 68 11.11 8.11 24.44
CA GLU A 68 12.08 7.03 24.51
C GLU A 68 12.31 6.41 23.13
N HIS A 69 13.50 5.83 22.88
CA HIS A 69 13.76 5.08 21.66
C HIS A 69 14.68 3.88 21.91
N LEU A 70 14.48 2.83 21.10
CA LEU A 70 15.25 1.59 21.13
C LEU A 70 15.78 1.32 19.72
N ILE A 71 17.11 1.34 19.57
CA ILE A 71 17.80 1.12 18.28
C ILE A 71 17.82 -0.37 17.96
N THR A 72 17.55 -0.73 16.70
CA THR A 72 17.69 -2.09 16.19
C THR A 72 18.75 -2.15 15.08
N LYS A 73 19.15 -3.36 14.67
CA LYS A 73 20.07 -3.55 13.53
C LYS A 73 19.34 -3.48 12.19
N THR A 74 18.07 -3.88 12.16
CA THR A 74 17.25 -3.91 10.94
C THR A 74 15.85 -3.33 11.15
N GLU A 75 15.16 -2.96 10.06
CA GLU A 75 13.74 -2.58 10.12
C GLU A 75 12.84 -3.75 10.57
N LEU A 76 13.20 -5.00 10.22
CA LEU A 76 12.43 -6.17 10.63
C LEU A 76 12.46 -6.35 12.15
N GLU A 77 13.62 -6.16 12.78
CA GLU A 77 13.76 -6.12 14.23
C GLU A 77 12.95 -4.98 14.86
N ALA A 78 12.93 -3.79 14.24
CA ALA A 78 12.11 -2.68 14.73
C ALA A 78 10.62 -3.02 14.70
N MET A 79 10.13 -3.66 13.62
CA MET A 79 8.73 -4.08 13.50
C MET A 79 8.36 -5.20 14.48
N LEU A 80 9.28 -6.15 14.72
CA LEU A 80 9.13 -7.18 15.75
C LEU A 80 8.99 -6.57 17.16
N LEU A 81 9.89 -5.63 17.48
CA LEU A 81 9.96 -4.97 18.77
C LEU A 81 8.74 -4.06 19.01
N GLU A 82 8.33 -3.29 18.01
CA GLU A 82 7.10 -2.48 18.02
C GLU A 82 5.88 -3.34 18.40
N ALA A 83 5.64 -4.43 17.66
CA ALA A 83 4.51 -5.32 17.92
C ALA A 83 4.56 -5.96 19.31
N LYS A 84 5.74 -6.38 19.79
CA LYS A 84 5.92 -6.90 21.15
C LYS A 84 5.58 -5.84 22.20
N LEU A 85 6.10 -4.63 22.06
CA LEU A 85 5.89 -3.56 23.04
C LEU A 85 4.45 -3.05 23.05
N ILE A 86 3.77 -2.98 21.89
CA ILE A 86 2.33 -2.67 21.80
C ILE A 86 1.52 -3.74 22.54
N GLN A 87 1.84 -5.03 22.34
CA GLN A 87 1.16 -6.11 23.03
C GLN A 87 1.40 -6.08 24.56
N SER A 88 2.59 -5.68 25.01
CA SER A 88 2.91 -5.59 26.44
C SER A 88 2.32 -4.37 27.15
N HIS A 89 2.31 -3.19 26.51
CA HIS A 89 1.91 -1.92 27.15
C HIS A 89 0.47 -1.48 26.81
N GLN A 90 -0.16 -2.09 25.79
CA GLN A 90 -1.49 -1.73 25.29
C GLN A 90 -1.73 -0.21 25.08
N PRO A 91 -0.80 0.54 24.44
CA PRO A 91 -0.78 2.00 24.48
C PRO A 91 -2.06 2.64 23.94
N LYS A 92 -2.53 3.71 24.57
CA LYS A 92 -3.82 4.38 24.27
C LYS A 92 -4.03 4.60 22.76
N PHE A 93 -3.05 5.18 22.06
CA PHE A 93 -3.18 5.59 20.65
C PHE A 93 -2.80 4.52 19.61
N ASN A 94 -2.30 3.34 20.03
CA ASN A 94 -2.16 2.20 19.14
C ASN A 94 -3.51 1.48 18.98
N VAL A 95 -3.96 1.27 17.75
CA VAL A 95 -5.23 0.57 17.45
C VAL A 95 -4.95 -0.86 17.01
N LEU A 96 -3.99 -1.03 16.08
CA LEU A 96 -3.51 -2.33 15.61
C LEU A 96 -2.53 -2.95 16.61
N LEU A 97 -2.32 -4.26 16.50
CA LEU A 97 -1.34 -5.07 17.26
C LEU A 97 -1.58 -5.17 18.78
N LYS A 98 -2.64 -4.53 19.31
CA LYS A 98 -3.11 -4.72 20.69
C LYS A 98 -3.50 -6.16 21.00
N THR A 99 -4.26 -6.80 20.09
CA THR A 99 -4.80 -8.15 20.28
C THR A 99 -4.24 -9.15 19.26
N GLY A 100 -4.07 -10.41 19.70
CA GLY A 100 -3.57 -11.51 18.86
C GLY A 100 -2.04 -11.69 18.89
N GLN A 101 -1.54 -12.66 18.12
CA GLN A 101 -0.11 -12.88 17.92
C GLN A 101 0.19 -12.65 16.42
N PRO A 102 0.89 -11.54 16.08
CA PRO A 102 0.94 -11.04 14.69
C PRO A 102 1.94 -11.78 13.80
N PHE A 103 2.88 -12.51 14.37
CA PHE A 103 3.91 -13.24 13.63
C PHE A 103 3.68 -14.74 13.66
N LEU A 104 4.03 -15.41 12.57
CA LEU A 104 4.17 -16.86 12.51
C LEU A 104 5.63 -17.25 12.47
N TYR A 105 5.94 -18.38 13.08
CA TYR A 105 7.26 -19.00 13.07
C TYR A 105 7.11 -20.45 12.64
N LEU A 106 8.08 -20.96 11.90
CA LEU A 106 8.31 -22.40 11.80
C LEU A 106 9.20 -22.80 12.98
N MET A 107 8.89 -23.92 13.60
CA MET A 107 9.59 -24.39 14.80
C MET A 107 9.83 -25.88 14.70
N ILE A 108 11.05 -26.33 14.99
CA ILE A 108 11.38 -27.74 15.18
C ILE A 108 11.48 -27.98 16.68
N THR A 109 10.65 -28.87 17.23
CA THR A 109 10.66 -29.16 18.69
C THR A 109 11.95 -29.83 19.15
N SER A 110 12.26 -29.73 20.44
CA SER A 110 13.35 -30.47 21.10
C SER A 110 12.88 -31.79 21.76
N ASP A 111 11.80 -32.39 21.25
CA ASP A 111 11.25 -33.65 21.80
C ASP A 111 12.09 -34.88 21.36
N LYS A 112 11.92 -36.04 22.02
CA LYS A 112 12.57 -37.32 21.61
C LYS A 112 12.33 -37.69 20.15
N VAL A 113 11.18 -37.30 19.60
CA VAL A 113 10.91 -37.31 18.15
C VAL A 113 10.59 -35.86 17.77
N PRO A 114 11.58 -35.09 17.31
CA PRO A 114 11.37 -33.69 16.92
C PRO A 114 10.25 -33.55 15.88
N GLU A 115 9.55 -32.42 15.85
CA GLU A 115 8.45 -32.18 14.91
C GLU A 115 8.49 -30.74 14.38
N LEU A 116 8.39 -30.58 13.05
CA LEU A 116 8.24 -29.28 12.39
C LEU A 116 6.80 -28.78 12.57
N LYS A 117 6.63 -27.57 13.12
CA LYS A 117 5.33 -26.95 13.46
C LYS A 117 5.28 -25.50 12.99
N MET A 118 4.07 -25.01 12.68
CA MET A 118 3.79 -23.57 12.64
C MET A 118 3.28 -23.13 14.00
N VAL A 119 3.91 -22.12 14.59
CA VAL A 119 3.56 -21.58 15.91
C VAL A 119 3.54 -20.05 15.87
N ARG A 120 2.69 -19.44 16.70
CA ARG A 120 2.57 -17.97 16.80
C ARG A 120 3.36 -17.34 17.95
N ASN A 121 3.99 -18.17 18.78
CA ASN A 121 4.79 -17.75 19.93
C ASN A 121 5.99 -18.66 20.15
N GLN A 122 6.97 -18.16 20.89
CA GLN A 122 8.22 -18.85 21.21
C GLN A 122 8.24 -19.43 22.63
N LYS A 123 7.13 -20.06 23.07
CA LYS A 123 7.01 -20.61 24.44
C LYS A 123 7.54 -22.03 24.61
N GLN A 124 7.68 -22.81 23.54
CA GLN A 124 8.11 -24.22 23.60
C GLN A 124 9.61 -24.31 23.36
N LYS A 125 10.30 -25.29 23.97
CA LYS A 125 11.71 -25.56 23.65
C LYS A 125 11.83 -26.14 22.22
N GLY A 126 12.59 -25.46 21.38
CA GLY A 126 12.77 -25.80 19.97
C GLY A 126 13.63 -24.80 19.21
N THR A 127 13.99 -25.12 17.97
CA THR A 127 14.65 -24.19 17.04
C THR A 127 13.60 -23.45 16.23
N TYR A 128 13.66 -22.12 16.21
CA TYR A 128 12.68 -21.25 15.54
C TYR A 128 13.24 -20.61 14.26
N PHE A 129 12.36 -20.44 13.27
CA PHE A 129 12.63 -19.84 11.96
C PHE A 129 11.51 -18.86 11.59
N GLY A 130 11.87 -17.69 11.08
CA GLY A 130 10.97 -16.55 10.88
C GLY A 130 11.55 -15.28 11.51
N PRO A 131 10.73 -14.24 11.74
CA PRO A 131 9.26 -14.20 11.62
C PRO A 131 8.77 -14.26 10.18
N PHE A 132 7.60 -14.86 10.00
CA PHE A 132 6.78 -14.72 8.80
C PHE A 132 5.67 -13.69 9.07
N ILE A 133 5.63 -12.65 8.24
CA ILE A 133 4.61 -11.59 8.28
C ILE A 133 3.26 -12.14 7.80
N GLU A 134 3.27 -12.94 6.73
CA GLU A 134 2.08 -13.53 6.15
C GLU A 134 1.91 -15.01 6.49
N LYS A 135 0.67 -15.38 6.85
CA LYS A 135 0.27 -16.78 7.06
C LYS A 135 0.43 -17.64 5.80
N THR A 136 0.13 -17.09 4.63
CA THR A 136 0.26 -17.74 3.32
C THR A 136 1.72 -18.11 3.02
N SER A 137 2.64 -17.18 3.24
CA SER A 137 4.07 -17.38 2.99
C SER A 137 4.68 -18.38 3.98
N ALA A 138 4.35 -18.30 5.28
CA ALA A 138 4.72 -19.34 6.26
C ALA A 138 4.20 -20.73 5.86
N ARG A 139 2.94 -20.79 5.38
CA ARG A 139 2.28 -22.02 5.01
C ARG A 139 2.90 -22.68 3.78
N ARG A 140 3.28 -21.90 2.76
CA ARG A 140 3.98 -22.40 1.56
C ARG A 140 5.31 -23.06 1.92
N VAL A 141 6.14 -22.41 2.74
CA VAL A 141 7.44 -22.96 3.18
C VAL A 141 7.24 -24.23 4.02
N TYR A 142 6.28 -24.21 4.95
CA TYR A 142 5.92 -25.40 5.73
C TYR A 142 5.47 -26.58 4.86
N ASP A 143 4.50 -26.36 3.96
CA ASP A 143 3.94 -27.43 3.13
C ASP A 143 4.95 -27.94 2.09
N PHE A 144 5.91 -27.11 1.64
CA PHE A 144 7.08 -27.54 0.86
C PHE A 144 7.97 -28.50 1.64
N LEU A 145 8.51 -28.06 2.78
CA LEU A 145 9.43 -28.87 3.60
C LEU A 145 8.79 -30.20 4.04
N ILE A 146 7.50 -30.16 4.43
CA ILE A 146 6.74 -31.34 4.82
C ILE A 146 6.64 -32.38 3.69
N LYS A 147 6.42 -31.94 2.45
CA LYS A 147 6.33 -32.83 1.28
C LYS A 147 7.70 -33.33 0.85
N THR A 148 8.65 -32.41 0.59
CA THR A 148 9.97 -32.74 0.04
C THR A 148 10.77 -33.67 0.95
N PHE A 149 10.82 -33.39 2.26
CA PHE A 149 11.61 -34.19 3.21
C PHE A 149 10.77 -35.26 3.95
N ARG A 150 9.52 -35.51 3.49
CA ARG A 150 8.57 -36.48 4.08
C ARG A 150 8.39 -36.34 5.60
N LEU A 151 8.22 -35.12 6.10
CA LEU A 151 8.35 -34.82 7.54
C LEU A 151 7.07 -34.98 8.36
N LYS A 152 5.92 -35.29 7.76
CA LYS A 152 4.64 -35.37 8.49
C LYS A 152 4.64 -36.56 9.45
N LEU A 153 4.35 -36.31 10.73
CA LEU A 153 4.23 -37.37 11.74
C LEU A 153 2.75 -37.73 11.97
N CYS A 154 2.37 -38.98 11.64
CA CYS A 154 1.07 -39.51 12.00
C CYS A 154 1.04 -39.91 13.49
N LYS A 155 -0.08 -39.62 14.18
CA LYS A 155 -0.26 -39.94 15.61
C LYS A 155 -0.92 -41.31 15.88
N LYS A 156 -1.60 -41.90 14.90
CA LYS A 156 -2.25 -43.22 15.01
C LYS A 156 -1.25 -44.33 14.69
N LYS A 157 -1.43 -45.53 15.25
CA LYS A 157 -0.73 -46.74 14.80
C LYS A 157 -1.53 -47.45 13.71
N ILE A 158 -0.88 -47.77 12.60
CA ILE A 158 -1.46 -48.40 11.39
C ILE A 158 -0.35 -49.24 10.76
N ALA A 159 -0.52 -50.57 10.74
CA ALA A 159 0.53 -51.52 10.35
C ALA A 159 1.15 -51.21 8.97
N ASN A 160 0.30 -51.02 7.94
CA ASN A 160 0.76 -50.81 6.57
C ASN A 160 1.11 -49.34 6.26
N GLY A 161 0.82 -48.41 7.17
CA GLY A 161 0.98 -46.97 6.97
C GLY A 161 -0.34 -46.24 6.70
N CYS A 162 -0.31 -44.91 6.76
CA CYS A 162 -1.47 -44.06 6.46
C CYS A 162 -1.47 -43.60 4.99
N ILE A 163 -2.58 -43.05 4.49
CA ILE A 163 -2.66 -42.48 3.13
C ILE A 163 -1.51 -41.51 2.83
N PHE A 164 -1.14 -40.65 3.79
CA PHE A 164 -0.01 -39.72 3.63
C PHE A 164 1.36 -40.40 3.56
N TYR A 165 1.51 -41.63 4.03
CA TYR A 165 2.74 -42.43 3.88
C TYR A 165 2.86 -42.94 2.45
N HIS A 166 1.79 -43.53 1.90
CA HIS A 166 1.74 -43.96 0.50
C HIS A 166 1.85 -42.79 -0.49
N MET A 167 1.33 -41.61 -0.14
CA MET A 167 1.55 -40.37 -0.90
C MET A 167 2.95 -39.75 -0.72
N GLY A 168 3.86 -40.39 0.02
CA GLY A 168 5.24 -39.90 0.21
C GLY A 168 5.38 -38.62 1.05
N ILE A 169 4.44 -38.33 1.96
CA ILE A 169 4.44 -37.11 2.80
C ILE A 169 4.71 -37.44 4.28
N CYS A 170 4.26 -38.60 4.75
CA CYS A 170 4.42 -39.06 6.13
C CYS A 170 5.74 -39.82 6.33
N ALA A 171 6.43 -39.55 7.43
CA ALA A 171 7.69 -40.21 7.78
C ALA A 171 7.53 -41.67 8.22
N GLY A 172 6.30 -42.16 8.43
CA GLY A 172 6.04 -43.55 8.79
C GLY A 172 5.84 -43.84 10.28
N LYS A 173 5.84 -42.84 11.19
CA LYS A 173 5.65 -43.00 12.67
C LYS A 173 4.44 -43.87 13.10
N CYS A 174 3.45 -43.99 12.22
CA CYS A 174 2.28 -44.86 12.37
C CYS A 174 2.58 -46.37 12.24
N ARG A 175 3.61 -46.76 11.50
CA ARG A 175 3.99 -48.15 11.27
C ARG A 175 4.84 -48.69 12.45
N PRO A 176 5.04 -50.02 12.54
CA PRO A 176 6.00 -50.61 13.49
C PRO A 176 7.46 -50.37 13.08
N ASP A 177 7.77 -50.38 11.77
CA ASP A 177 9.10 -50.20 11.17
C ASP A 177 9.52 -48.72 11.01
N PHE A 178 9.14 -47.86 11.96
CA PHE A 178 9.48 -46.44 11.87
C PHE A 178 10.95 -46.18 12.21
N ASP A 179 11.76 -45.95 11.18
CA ASP A 179 13.12 -45.45 11.33
C ASP A 179 13.14 -43.98 11.78
N ILE A 180 13.54 -43.78 13.03
CA ILE A 180 13.72 -42.46 13.66
C ILE A 180 14.98 -41.75 13.16
N GLN A 181 16.04 -42.48 12.83
CA GLN A 181 17.34 -41.92 12.46
C GLN A 181 17.26 -41.31 11.06
N ALA A 182 16.76 -42.07 10.08
CA ALA A 182 16.49 -41.54 8.74
C ALA A 182 15.47 -40.38 8.76
N TYR A 183 14.55 -40.35 9.74
CA TYR A 183 13.67 -39.18 9.93
C TYR A 183 14.42 -37.94 10.41
N ILE A 184 15.31 -38.09 11.41
CA ILE A 184 16.12 -36.99 11.95
C ILE A 184 17.04 -36.42 10.87
N GLU A 185 17.67 -37.25 10.04
CA GLU A 185 18.52 -36.81 8.92
C GLU A 185 17.76 -35.94 7.93
N ARG A 186 16.57 -36.36 7.48
CA ARG A 186 15.69 -35.56 6.61
C ARG A 186 15.26 -34.23 7.27
N LEU A 187 15.07 -34.24 8.59
CA LEU A 187 14.70 -33.05 9.34
C LEU A 187 15.87 -32.06 9.50
N GLU A 188 17.09 -32.55 9.71
CA GLU A 188 18.30 -31.71 9.74
C GLU A 188 18.61 -31.14 8.34
N LEU A 189 18.35 -31.87 7.24
CA LEU A 189 18.38 -31.29 5.89
C LEU A 189 17.36 -30.14 5.73
N ALA A 190 16.11 -30.32 6.19
CA ALA A 190 15.11 -29.25 6.15
C ALA A 190 15.48 -28.05 7.04
N LYS A 191 16.14 -28.28 8.17
CA LYS A 191 16.68 -27.26 9.07
C LYS A 191 17.85 -26.50 8.45
N LEU A 192 18.72 -27.19 7.71
CA LEU A 192 19.82 -26.60 6.94
C LEU A 192 19.27 -25.70 5.83
N ALA A 193 18.26 -26.17 5.09
CA ALA A 193 17.53 -25.41 4.07
C ALA A 193 16.86 -24.13 4.60
N LEU A 194 16.54 -24.07 5.90
CA LEU A 194 15.98 -22.88 6.58
C LEU A 194 17.05 -21.92 7.15
N LYS A 195 18.32 -22.35 7.27
CA LYS A 195 19.42 -21.54 7.82
C LYS A 195 20.38 -20.99 6.77
N SER A 196 20.61 -21.76 5.72
CA SER A 196 21.69 -21.51 4.76
C SER A 196 21.21 -20.73 3.56
N ASP A 197 22.11 -19.93 2.99
CA ASP A 197 22.05 -19.50 1.60
C ASP A 197 21.86 -20.74 0.69
N SER A 198 21.01 -20.63 -0.33
CA SER A 198 20.67 -21.73 -1.24
C SER A 198 21.90 -22.34 -1.90
N HIS A 199 22.89 -21.52 -2.27
CA HIS A 199 24.16 -21.98 -2.83
C HIS A 199 24.95 -22.84 -1.84
N LYS A 200 24.94 -22.48 -0.55
CA LYS A 200 25.61 -23.27 0.50
C LYS A 200 24.90 -24.60 0.73
N PHE A 201 23.57 -24.61 0.75
CA PHE A 201 22.78 -25.83 0.87
C PHE A 201 23.01 -26.81 -0.29
N LEU A 202 22.94 -26.32 -1.53
CA LEU A 202 23.16 -27.12 -2.75
C LEU A 202 24.58 -27.72 -2.79
N ASN A 203 25.59 -26.97 -2.37
CA ASN A 203 26.97 -27.48 -2.26
C ASN A 203 27.11 -28.55 -1.18
N GLN A 204 26.44 -28.42 -0.03
CA GLN A 204 26.49 -29.43 1.03
C GLN A 204 25.80 -30.74 0.62
N ILE A 205 24.61 -30.70 -0.01
CA ILE A 205 23.98 -31.92 -0.55
C ILE A 205 24.84 -32.56 -1.65
N SER A 206 25.47 -31.76 -2.52
CA SER A 206 26.34 -32.31 -3.57
C SER A 206 27.55 -33.08 -3.01
N LYS A 207 28.13 -32.62 -1.90
CA LYS A 207 29.20 -33.35 -1.19
C LYS A 207 28.73 -34.67 -0.56
N LEU A 208 27.52 -34.70 0.01
CA LEU A 208 26.93 -35.94 0.54
C LEU A 208 26.70 -36.97 -0.58
N ILE A 209 26.16 -36.54 -1.72
CA ILE A 209 26.00 -37.38 -2.92
C ILE A 209 27.35 -37.97 -3.36
N GLU A 210 28.42 -37.16 -3.41
CA GLU A 210 29.76 -37.61 -3.75
C GLU A 210 30.31 -38.65 -2.75
N GLN A 211 30.04 -38.47 -1.45
CA GLN A 211 30.44 -39.40 -0.39
C GLN A 211 29.70 -40.75 -0.50
N HIS A 212 28.36 -40.74 -0.66
CA HIS A 212 27.61 -41.98 -0.85
C HIS A 212 27.99 -42.70 -2.15
N ASN A 213 28.32 -41.98 -3.22
CA ASN A 213 28.85 -42.58 -4.45
C ASN A 213 30.21 -43.27 -4.22
N LYS A 214 31.12 -42.68 -3.44
CA LYS A 214 32.40 -43.30 -3.07
C LYS A 214 32.23 -44.56 -2.23
N ASN A 215 31.19 -44.61 -1.40
CA ASN A 215 30.82 -45.80 -0.61
C ASN A 215 29.99 -46.84 -1.40
N MET A 216 29.67 -46.57 -2.69
CA MET A 216 28.75 -47.37 -3.52
C MET A 216 27.30 -47.48 -2.98
N GLU A 217 26.86 -46.50 -2.19
CA GLU A 217 25.52 -46.41 -1.59
C GLU A 217 24.52 -45.72 -2.55
N PHE A 218 24.33 -46.30 -3.74
CA PHE A 218 23.62 -45.66 -4.85
C PHE A 218 22.17 -45.25 -4.54
N GLU A 219 21.43 -46.01 -3.74
CA GLU A 219 20.07 -45.62 -3.33
C GLU A 219 20.02 -44.31 -2.52
N GLN A 220 20.99 -44.10 -1.63
CA GLN A 220 21.04 -42.90 -0.79
C GLN A 220 21.50 -41.70 -1.62
N SER A 221 22.45 -41.92 -2.52
CA SER A 221 22.85 -40.94 -3.55
C SER A 221 21.66 -40.49 -4.41
N GLN A 222 20.83 -41.42 -4.87
CA GLN A 222 19.61 -41.10 -5.64
C GLN A 222 18.62 -40.28 -4.81
N LYS A 223 18.29 -40.70 -3.58
CA LYS A 223 17.37 -39.97 -2.68
C LYS A 223 17.88 -38.55 -2.37
N LEU A 224 19.18 -38.39 -2.14
CA LEU A 224 19.79 -37.06 -1.94
C LEU A 224 19.77 -36.21 -3.22
N ASN A 225 19.94 -36.81 -4.40
CA ASN A 225 19.81 -36.09 -5.66
C ASN A 225 18.35 -35.69 -5.95
N GLU A 226 17.36 -36.49 -5.56
CA GLU A 226 15.94 -36.10 -5.57
C GLU A 226 15.69 -34.89 -4.66
N TYR A 227 16.24 -34.86 -3.44
CA TYR A 227 16.15 -33.68 -2.58
C TYR A 227 16.90 -32.47 -3.15
N ARG A 228 18.08 -32.69 -3.74
CA ARG A 228 18.85 -31.65 -4.45
C ARG A 228 18.03 -31.07 -5.60
N GLN A 229 17.36 -31.90 -6.38
CA GLN A 229 16.60 -31.50 -7.56
C GLN A 229 15.24 -30.92 -7.18
N ALA A 230 14.57 -31.40 -6.13
CA ALA A 230 13.36 -30.77 -5.60
C ALA A 230 13.65 -29.39 -4.98
N PHE A 231 14.74 -29.27 -4.21
CA PHE A 231 15.19 -27.99 -3.67
C PHE A 231 15.71 -27.06 -4.76
N LYS A 232 16.49 -27.57 -5.72
CA LYS A 232 16.93 -26.79 -6.89
C LYS A 232 15.73 -26.36 -7.72
N ASN A 233 14.80 -27.23 -8.07
CA ASN A 233 13.64 -26.86 -8.88
C ASN A 233 12.72 -25.85 -8.16
N ILE A 234 12.60 -25.89 -6.83
CA ILE A 234 11.80 -24.90 -6.09
C ILE A 234 12.60 -23.64 -5.78
N PHE A 235 13.90 -23.70 -5.50
CA PHE A 235 14.75 -22.52 -5.44
C PHE A 235 14.94 -21.88 -6.82
N ASP A 236 14.87 -22.65 -7.90
CA ASP A 236 14.85 -22.18 -9.29
C ASP A 236 13.45 -21.73 -9.69
N MET A 237 12.35 -22.21 -9.09
CA MET A 237 10.99 -21.67 -9.27
C MET A 237 10.72 -20.43 -8.39
N LEU A 238 11.54 -20.22 -7.35
CA LEU A 238 11.56 -19.01 -6.51
C LEU A 238 12.57 -17.98 -7.05
N SER A 239 13.67 -18.45 -7.64
CA SER A 239 14.32 -17.89 -8.82
C SER A 239 13.44 -18.18 -10.06
N SER A 240 13.94 -18.09 -11.30
CA SER A 240 13.19 -18.06 -12.60
C SER A 240 12.08 -17.00 -12.66
N LYS A 241 11.10 -17.09 -11.74
CA LYS A 241 10.42 -15.93 -11.14
C LYS A 241 11.38 -14.80 -10.75
N THR A 242 12.66 -15.12 -10.51
CA THR A 242 13.83 -14.22 -10.47
C THR A 242 15.09 -14.89 -11.05
N ALA A 243 15.01 -15.48 -12.25
CA ALA A 243 16.16 -15.94 -13.06
C ALA A 243 15.77 -16.31 -14.51
N SER A 244 15.19 -15.36 -15.26
CA SER A 244 15.86 -15.02 -16.52
C SER A 244 16.95 -13.99 -16.18
N GLY A 245 18.07 -13.99 -16.91
CA GLY A 245 19.25 -13.16 -16.61
C GLY A 245 19.08 -11.67 -16.90
N ALA A 246 17.93 -11.09 -16.56
CA ALA A 246 17.82 -9.66 -16.32
C ALA A 246 18.04 -9.39 -14.83
N SER A 247 18.34 -8.13 -14.54
CA SER A 247 18.34 -7.47 -13.24
C SER A 247 17.16 -7.87 -12.33
N LEU A 248 17.23 -7.45 -11.06
CA LEU A 248 16.07 -7.32 -10.16
C LEU A 248 15.11 -6.21 -10.66
N GLU A 249 14.59 -6.40 -11.85
CA GLU A 249 13.76 -5.46 -12.57
C GLU A 249 12.30 -5.63 -12.22
N TYR A 250 11.67 -4.50 -11.97
CA TYR A 250 10.24 -4.34 -12.04
C TYR A 250 9.77 -4.78 -13.43
N ARG A 251 8.56 -5.32 -13.53
CA ARG A 251 7.84 -5.39 -14.80
C ARG A 251 6.68 -4.43 -14.77
N ASP A 252 6.62 -3.55 -15.76
CA ASP A 252 5.52 -2.62 -15.95
C ASP A 252 4.38 -3.31 -16.69
N ILE A 253 3.19 -3.19 -16.14
CA ILE A 253 1.97 -3.82 -16.65
C ILE A 253 0.95 -2.70 -16.85
N TRP A 254 0.71 -2.37 -18.10
CA TRP A 254 -0.28 -1.37 -18.51
C TRP A 254 -1.59 -2.07 -18.81
N PHE A 255 -2.64 -1.67 -18.09
CA PHE A 255 -3.97 -2.25 -18.22
C PHE A 255 -4.98 -1.15 -18.57
N LEU A 256 -5.44 -1.13 -19.82
CA LEU A 256 -6.55 -0.32 -20.30
C LEU A 256 -7.88 -1.00 -19.95
N THR A 257 -8.83 -0.26 -19.40
CA THR A 257 -10.14 -0.81 -19.03
C THR A 257 -11.00 -1.13 -20.28
N PRO A 258 -11.95 -2.08 -20.21
CA PRO A 258 -12.79 -2.46 -21.36
C PRO A 258 -13.67 -1.33 -21.91
N ASP A 259 -13.97 -0.32 -21.08
CA ASP A 259 -14.72 0.89 -21.42
C ASP A 259 -13.82 2.04 -21.92
N ASN A 260 -12.49 1.82 -22.02
CA ASN A 260 -11.47 2.82 -22.34
C ASN A 260 -11.51 4.08 -21.43
N GLN A 261 -12.06 3.99 -20.22
CA GLN A 261 -12.18 5.12 -19.28
C GLN A 261 -10.97 5.29 -18.36
N ALA A 262 -10.16 4.24 -18.15
CA ALA A 262 -8.94 4.35 -17.36
C ALA A 262 -7.81 3.44 -17.84
N LEU A 263 -6.58 3.89 -17.63
CA LEU A 263 -5.34 3.18 -17.87
C LEU A 263 -4.58 3.04 -16.56
N PHE A 264 -4.40 1.80 -16.12
CA PHE A 264 -3.70 1.46 -14.89
C PHE A 264 -2.27 1.06 -15.19
N LEU A 265 -1.33 1.59 -14.40
CA LEU A 265 0.04 1.09 -14.34
C LEU A 265 0.25 0.30 -13.04
N PHE A 266 0.44 -1.01 -13.19
CA PHE A 266 0.89 -1.88 -12.11
C PHE A 266 2.38 -2.22 -12.29
N LYS A 267 3.11 -2.32 -11.18
CA LYS A 267 4.45 -2.91 -11.14
C LYS A 267 4.40 -4.30 -10.53
N GLU A 268 4.91 -5.29 -11.26
CA GLU A 268 5.11 -6.66 -10.79
C GLU A 268 6.48 -6.81 -10.13
N ARG A 269 6.50 -7.49 -8.98
CA ARG A 269 7.73 -7.96 -8.33
C ARG A 269 7.48 -9.31 -7.64
N GLY A 270 8.11 -10.38 -8.12
CA GLY A 270 8.02 -11.71 -7.51
C GLY A 270 6.61 -12.31 -7.51
N SER A 271 5.83 -12.09 -8.58
CA SER A 271 4.40 -12.37 -8.70
C SER A 271 3.46 -11.55 -7.79
N VAL A 272 3.95 -10.45 -7.19
CA VAL A 272 3.10 -9.48 -6.46
C VAL A 272 2.87 -8.26 -7.35
N LEU A 273 1.60 -7.94 -7.61
CA LEU A 273 1.17 -6.75 -8.34
C LEU A 273 0.94 -5.58 -7.37
N THR A 274 1.71 -4.51 -7.53
CA THR A 274 1.54 -3.26 -6.79
C THR A 274 1.03 -2.18 -7.74
N LYS A 275 -0.11 -1.56 -7.43
CA LYS A 275 -0.64 -0.39 -8.16
C LYS A 275 0.36 0.78 -8.00
N LYS A 276 0.85 1.35 -9.10
CA LYS A 276 1.70 2.56 -9.06
C LYS A 276 0.85 3.80 -9.34
N GLU A 277 0.25 3.85 -10.52
CA GLU A 277 -0.45 5.03 -11.06
C GLU A 277 -1.74 4.62 -11.79
N VAL A 278 -2.67 5.55 -11.93
CA VAL A 278 -3.89 5.41 -12.75
C VAL A 278 -4.11 6.73 -13.48
N PHE A 279 -4.38 6.63 -14.77
CA PHE A 279 -4.73 7.74 -15.64
C PHE A 279 -6.19 7.54 -16.05
N TYR A 280 -7.01 8.57 -15.88
CA TYR A 280 -8.43 8.55 -16.26
C TYR A 280 -8.59 9.34 -17.55
N PHE A 281 -9.39 8.82 -18.48
CA PHE A 281 -9.69 9.47 -19.75
C PHE A 281 -10.98 10.27 -19.63
N GLN A 282 -10.99 11.47 -20.20
CA GLN A 282 -12.27 12.14 -20.45
C GLN A 282 -12.95 11.42 -21.62
N VAL A 283 -14.26 11.19 -21.50
CA VAL A 283 -15.05 10.61 -22.60
C VAL A 283 -15.22 11.66 -23.68
N THR A 284 -14.24 11.76 -24.57
CA THR A 284 -14.29 12.61 -25.77
C THR A 284 -14.91 11.83 -26.93
N ASN A 285 -15.63 12.52 -27.81
CA ASN A 285 -16.31 11.88 -28.96
C ASN A 285 -15.34 11.45 -30.09
N GLU A 286 -14.03 11.65 -29.93
CA GLU A 286 -13.01 11.29 -30.92
C GLU A 286 -12.19 10.08 -30.45
N LEU A 287 -12.12 9.05 -31.29
CA LEU A 287 -11.35 7.80 -31.07
C LEU A 287 -9.82 8.01 -31.20
N LYS A 288 -9.26 9.01 -30.51
CA LYS A 288 -7.81 9.17 -30.38
C LYS A 288 -7.31 8.30 -29.21
N PRO A 289 -6.24 7.50 -29.38
CA PRO A 289 -5.70 6.66 -28.32
C PRO A 289 -4.88 7.51 -27.33
N GLU A 290 -5.57 8.32 -26.51
CA GLU A 290 -4.96 9.18 -25.48
C GLU A 290 -4.04 8.38 -24.55
N TYR A 291 -4.33 7.10 -24.31
CA TYR A 291 -3.48 6.19 -23.53
C TYR A 291 -2.02 6.13 -23.98
N LEU A 292 -1.73 6.35 -25.27
CA LEU A 292 -0.36 6.37 -25.79
C LEU A 292 0.44 7.60 -25.32
N SER A 293 -0.19 8.77 -25.20
CA SER A 293 0.52 9.97 -24.73
C SER A 293 0.89 9.86 -23.25
N TYR A 294 0.04 9.25 -22.41
CA TYR A 294 0.37 8.96 -21.01
C TYR A 294 1.51 7.92 -20.89
N PHE A 295 1.49 6.87 -21.74
CA PHE A 295 2.55 5.87 -21.82
C PHE A 295 3.91 6.52 -22.19
N GLU A 296 3.93 7.40 -23.19
CA GLU A 296 5.11 8.16 -23.61
C GLU A 296 5.60 9.13 -22.54
N SER A 297 4.71 9.95 -21.96
CA SER A 297 5.05 10.91 -20.91
C SER A 297 5.63 10.22 -19.68
N TYR A 298 5.05 9.10 -19.26
CA TYR A 298 5.54 8.32 -18.13
C TYR A 298 7.00 7.85 -18.34
N TYR A 299 7.31 7.25 -19.49
CA TYR A 299 8.66 6.72 -19.75
C TYR A 299 9.70 7.78 -20.14
N ARG A 300 9.28 9.02 -20.42
CA ARG A 300 10.20 10.16 -20.51
C ARG A 300 10.78 10.56 -19.15
N GLU A 301 10.05 10.31 -18.06
CA GLU A 301 10.45 10.63 -16.68
C GLU A 301 10.88 9.39 -15.86
N ASN A 302 10.50 8.18 -16.28
CA ASN A 302 10.75 6.93 -15.56
C ASN A 302 11.47 5.91 -16.46
N PRO A 303 12.51 5.20 -15.99
CA PRO A 303 13.13 4.12 -16.76
C PRO A 303 12.12 2.99 -17.00
N ALA A 304 12.08 2.48 -18.24
CA ALA A 304 11.17 1.42 -18.64
C ALA A 304 11.74 0.03 -18.34
N SER A 305 10.86 -0.88 -17.93
CA SER A 305 11.22 -2.30 -17.72
C SER A 305 11.59 -2.98 -19.04
N ALA A 306 12.56 -3.90 -19.06
CA ALA A 306 12.93 -4.63 -20.29
C ALA A 306 11.79 -5.49 -20.88
N VAL A 307 10.80 -5.83 -20.05
CA VAL A 307 9.54 -6.45 -20.48
C VAL A 307 8.38 -5.61 -19.96
N ILE A 308 7.54 -5.13 -20.88
CA ILE A 308 6.31 -4.39 -20.60
C ILE A 308 5.14 -5.25 -21.07
N LEU A 309 4.19 -5.53 -20.17
CA LEU A 309 2.97 -6.26 -20.53
C LEU A 309 1.82 -5.28 -20.79
N VAL A 310 1.08 -5.49 -21.87
CA VAL A 310 -0.10 -4.68 -22.21
C VAL A 310 -1.30 -5.57 -22.55
N ASN A 311 -2.53 -5.09 -22.31
CA ASN A 311 -3.77 -5.81 -22.67
C ASN A 311 -4.50 -5.25 -23.89
N PHE A 312 -4.03 -4.15 -24.45
CA PHE A 312 -4.60 -3.50 -25.63
C PHE A 312 -3.82 -3.85 -26.90
N GLN A 313 -4.48 -3.84 -28.05
CA GLN A 313 -3.82 -4.11 -29.34
C GLN A 313 -3.02 -2.88 -29.79
N ILE A 314 -1.78 -3.13 -30.22
CA ILE A 314 -0.91 -2.14 -30.86
C ILE A 314 -0.57 -2.69 -32.24
N LYS A 315 -0.72 -1.88 -33.29
CA LYS A 315 -0.32 -2.27 -34.66
C LYS A 315 1.17 -2.60 -34.68
N ALA A 316 1.59 -3.60 -35.47
CA ALA A 316 2.98 -4.07 -35.48
C ALA A 316 4.01 -2.95 -35.73
N GLU A 317 3.73 -2.07 -36.69
CA GLU A 317 4.53 -0.87 -37.03
C GLU A 317 4.70 0.10 -35.85
N ILE A 318 3.63 0.31 -35.09
CA ILE A 318 3.61 1.20 -33.92
C ILE A 318 4.34 0.53 -32.75
N LYS A 319 4.18 -0.79 -32.60
CA LYS A 319 4.86 -1.57 -31.56
C LYS A 319 6.39 -1.51 -31.73
N SER A 320 6.90 -1.76 -32.94
CA SER A 320 8.35 -1.71 -33.19
C SER A 320 8.93 -0.30 -33.01
N LEU A 321 8.15 0.75 -33.31
CA LEU A 321 8.53 2.13 -33.01
C LEU A 321 8.69 2.37 -31.50
N TYR A 322 7.75 1.90 -30.67
CA TYR A 322 7.86 2.01 -29.21
C TYR A 322 8.97 1.16 -28.59
N GLU A 323 9.18 -0.07 -29.06
CA GLU A 323 10.30 -0.91 -28.60
C GLU A 323 11.66 -0.26 -28.89
N THR A 324 11.80 0.37 -30.06
CA THR A 324 12.99 1.16 -30.44
C THR A 324 13.13 2.41 -29.55
N PHE A 325 12.11 3.25 -29.49
CA PHE A 325 12.08 4.50 -28.72
C PHE A 325 12.44 4.29 -27.23
N LEU A 326 11.87 3.27 -26.59
CA LEU A 326 12.13 2.95 -25.18
C LEU A 326 13.52 2.35 -24.92
N SER A 327 14.12 1.73 -25.94
CA SER A 327 15.49 1.23 -25.88
C SER A 327 16.51 2.37 -26.06
N GLU A 328 16.25 3.29 -27.00
CA GLU A 328 17.08 4.48 -27.25
C GLU A 328 17.08 5.45 -26.05
N LEU A 329 15.90 5.71 -25.46
CA LEU A 329 15.73 6.60 -24.30
C LEU A 329 16.59 6.25 -23.08
N GLN A 330 17.02 4.99 -22.94
CA GLN A 330 17.71 4.50 -21.74
C GLN A 330 19.23 4.46 -21.84
N CYS A 331 19.81 4.77 -23.02
CA CYS A 331 21.26 4.84 -23.26
C CYS A 331 22.10 3.67 -22.73
N LYS A 332 21.53 2.45 -22.63
CA LYS A 332 22.23 1.23 -22.21
C LYS A 332 21.72 -0.02 -22.94
N SER A 333 22.56 -1.05 -22.90
CA SER A 333 22.55 -2.29 -23.70
C SER A 333 21.38 -3.26 -23.45
N GLN A 334 20.14 -2.77 -23.37
CA GLN A 334 18.99 -3.54 -22.92
C GLN A 334 17.78 -3.26 -23.80
N SER A 335 17.36 -4.27 -24.58
CA SER A 335 16.19 -4.19 -25.44
C SER A 335 14.90 -4.21 -24.62
N VAL A 336 14.01 -3.26 -24.90
CA VAL A 336 12.67 -3.22 -24.33
C VAL A 336 11.70 -3.97 -25.23
N SER A 337 10.88 -4.85 -24.64
CA SER A 337 9.88 -5.66 -25.35
C SER A 337 8.47 -5.40 -24.84
N LEU A 338 7.53 -5.14 -25.75
CA LEU A 338 6.11 -4.99 -25.48
C LEU A 338 5.39 -6.32 -25.80
N ILE A 339 4.81 -6.94 -24.79
CA ILE A 339 4.16 -8.24 -24.92
C ILE A 339 2.65 -8.10 -24.65
N ILE A 340 1.84 -8.62 -25.58
CA ILE A 340 0.40 -8.88 -25.39
C ILE A 340 0.27 -10.38 -25.08
N PRO A 341 0.17 -10.79 -23.81
CA PRO A 341 0.23 -12.20 -23.47
C PRO A 341 -1.13 -12.89 -23.64
N THR A 342 -1.21 -13.82 -24.58
CA THR A 342 -2.40 -14.65 -24.81
C THR A 342 -2.55 -15.76 -23.77
N GLU A 343 -1.44 -16.44 -23.42
CA GLU A 343 -1.43 -17.60 -22.52
C GLU A 343 -0.29 -17.56 -21.48
N GLY A 344 -0.26 -18.55 -20.58
CA GLY A 344 0.82 -18.73 -19.61
C GLY A 344 0.85 -17.72 -18.44
N HIS A 345 2.04 -17.52 -17.87
CA HIS A 345 2.22 -16.71 -16.66
C HIS A 345 1.85 -15.23 -16.85
N PHE A 346 2.29 -14.62 -17.96
CA PHE A 346 2.02 -13.21 -18.25
C PHE A 346 0.52 -12.94 -18.48
N ALA A 347 -0.21 -13.87 -19.12
CA ALA A 347 -1.66 -13.74 -19.27
C ALA A 347 -2.37 -13.77 -17.91
N ASN A 348 -1.87 -14.55 -16.95
CA ASN A 348 -2.39 -14.56 -15.57
C ASN A 348 -2.07 -13.25 -14.82
N LEU A 349 -0.96 -12.56 -15.11
CA LEU A 349 -0.68 -11.23 -14.56
C LEU A 349 -1.67 -10.19 -15.11
N ILE A 350 -2.01 -10.23 -16.40
CA ILE A 350 -3.06 -9.37 -16.98
C ILE A 350 -4.44 -9.66 -16.35
N LYS A 351 -4.79 -10.93 -16.10
CA LYS A 351 -6.03 -11.30 -15.38
C LYS A 351 -6.08 -10.76 -13.95
N LEU A 352 -4.95 -10.76 -13.24
CA LEU A 352 -4.86 -10.17 -11.89
C LEU A 352 -4.91 -8.64 -11.92
N ALA A 353 -4.26 -8.00 -12.89
CA ALA A 353 -4.36 -6.56 -13.14
C ALA A 353 -5.81 -6.14 -13.43
N LYS A 354 -6.54 -6.92 -14.23
CA LYS A 354 -7.98 -6.76 -14.46
C LYS A 354 -8.77 -6.79 -13.15
N ILE A 355 -8.62 -7.82 -12.33
CA ILE A 355 -9.33 -7.94 -11.04
C ILE A 355 -9.02 -6.75 -10.13
N HIS A 356 -7.77 -6.30 -10.07
CA HIS A 356 -7.38 -5.13 -9.30
C HIS A 356 -8.01 -3.84 -9.84
N ALA A 357 -7.97 -3.61 -11.15
CA ALA A 357 -8.60 -2.46 -11.79
C ALA A 357 -10.13 -2.45 -11.55
N GLU A 358 -10.82 -3.57 -11.78
CA GLU A 358 -12.25 -3.74 -11.50
C GLU A 358 -12.60 -3.53 -10.02
N THR A 359 -11.74 -3.98 -9.10
CA THR A 359 -11.91 -3.77 -7.65
C THR A 359 -11.74 -2.30 -7.25
N GLU A 360 -10.81 -1.57 -7.89
CA GLU A 360 -10.59 -0.15 -7.61
C GLU A 360 -11.68 0.72 -8.24
N LEU A 361 -12.09 0.43 -9.47
CA LEU A 361 -13.20 1.10 -10.16
C LEU A 361 -14.54 0.82 -9.47
N SER A 362 -14.77 -0.38 -8.94
CA SER A 362 -15.99 -0.66 -8.17
C SER A 362 -16.00 0.05 -6.82
N LYS A 363 -14.85 0.20 -6.14
CA LYS A 363 -14.75 1.09 -4.96
C LYS A 363 -15.07 2.53 -5.32
N GLN A 364 -14.54 3.06 -6.42
CA GLN A 364 -14.85 4.43 -6.89
C GLN A 364 -16.33 4.58 -7.25
N LYS A 365 -16.88 3.71 -8.11
CA LYS A 365 -18.31 3.64 -8.47
C LYS A 365 -19.24 3.41 -7.28
N THR A 366 -18.75 2.91 -6.13
CA THR A 366 -19.55 2.86 -4.89
C THR A 366 -19.66 4.25 -4.25
N VAL A 367 -18.63 5.08 -4.36
CA VAL A 367 -18.48 6.37 -3.67
C VAL A 367 -19.15 7.51 -4.42
N SER A 368 -18.83 7.69 -5.70
CA SER A 368 -19.45 8.72 -6.57
C SER A 368 -20.95 8.48 -6.69
N LYS A 369 -21.38 7.23 -6.91
CA LYS A 369 -22.80 6.85 -6.81
C LYS A 369 -23.41 7.10 -5.44
N SER A 370 -22.70 6.85 -4.34
CA SER A 370 -23.20 7.21 -3.00
C SER A 370 -23.34 8.72 -2.80
N ILE A 371 -22.50 9.56 -3.44
CA ILE A 371 -22.67 11.03 -3.45
C ILE A 371 -23.90 11.39 -4.28
N GLN A 372 -24.07 10.79 -5.47
CA GLN A 372 -25.25 10.96 -6.33
C GLN A 372 -26.54 10.65 -5.58
N GLU A 373 -26.63 9.48 -4.92
CA GLU A 373 -27.80 9.06 -4.13
C GLU A 373 -28.02 9.94 -2.88
N LEU A 374 -26.94 10.37 -2.22
CA LEU A 374 -26.99 11.23 -1.03
C LEU A 374 -27.56 12.61 -1.34
N LEU A 375 -27.11 13.23 -2.44
CA LEU A 375 -27.45 14.58 -2.90
C LEU A 375 -28.60 14.62 -3.94
N LYS A 376 -29.06 13.46 -4.40
CA LYS A 376 -30.06 13.27 -5.48
C LYS A 376 -29.62 13.87 -6.82
N LEU A 377 -28.33 13.77 -7.17
CA LEU A 377 -27.79 14.36 -8.40
C LEU A 377 -28.28 13.61 -9.66
N PRO A 378 -28.44 14.30 -10.80
CA PRO A 378 -28.90 13.67 -12.03
C PRO A 378 -27.83 12.77 -12.66
N ILE A 379 -26.55 13.10 -12.45
CA ILE A 379 -25.37 12.40 -12.99
C ILE A 379 -24.46 12.04 -11.81
N GLU A 380 -23.69 10.95 -11.98
CA GLU A 380 -22.67 10.50 -11.03
C GLU A 380 -21.47 11.48 -11.06
N PRO A 381 -21.10 12.14 -9.94
CA PRO A 381 -20.04 13.14 -9.94
C PRO A 381 -18.65 12.49 -9.92
N HIS A 382 -17.90 12.65 -11.01
CA HIS A 382 -16.50 12.22 -11.11
C HIS A 382 -15.54 13.32 -10.67
N SER A 383 -15.86 14.58 -10.99
CA SER A 383 -15.09 15.77 -10.70
C SER A 383 -15.81 16.65 -9.67
N ILE A 384 -15.10 17.01 -8.59
CA ILE A 384 -15.62 17.81 -7.49
C ILE A 384 -14.67 18.97 -7.20
N ASP A 385 -15.12 20.21 -7.36
CA ASP A 385 -14.39 21.38 -6.90
C ASP A 385 -14.88 21.81 -5.52
N CYS A 386 -13.96 22.05 -4.59
CA CYS A 386 -14.28 22.50 -3.23
C CYS A 386 -13.78 23.93 -3.02
N PHE A 387 -14.68 24.83 -2.61
CA PHE A 387 -14.38 26.24 -2.35
C PHE A 387 -14.41 26.57 -0.85
N ASP A 388 -13.46 27.41 -0.42
CA ASP A 388 -13.39 28.01 0.91
C ASP A 388 -13.11 29.52 0.79
N ILE A 389 -13.72 30.31 1.69
CA ILE A 389 -13.40 31.74 1.89
C ILE A 389 -12.77 31.89 3.28
N SER A 390 -11.55 32.42 3.31
CA SER A 390 -10.80 32.60 4.54
C SER A 390 -10.53 34.07 4.83
N HIS A 391 -11.18 34.55 5.89
CA HIS A 391 -11.00 35.88 6.46
C HIS A 391 -9.93 35.87 7.55
N LYS A 392 -9.03 36.87 7.53
CA LYS A 392 -8.05 37.11 8.60
C LYS A 392 -8.04 38.60 8.91
N GLN A 393 -8.29 38.98 10.18
CA GLN A 393 -8.36 40.38 10.59
C GLN A 393 -7.09 41.14 10.18
N GLY A 394 -7.26 42.29 9.53
CA GLY A 394 -6.17 43.13 9.04
C GLY A 394 -5.47 42.68 7.75
N MET A 395 -5.94 41.62 7.06
CA MET A 395 -5.37 41.16 5.79
C MET A 395 -6.44 41.04 4.68
N PHE A 396 -6.01 41.03 3.42
CA PHE A 396 -6.87 40.78 2.27
C PHE A 396 -7.61 39.45 2.38
N MET A 397 -8.86 39.41 1.92
CA MET A 397 -9.62 38.17 1.73
C MET A 397 -8.90 37.23 0.76
N VAL A 398 -8.87 35.94 1.11
CA VAL A 398 -8.39 34.87 0.22
C VAL A 398 -9.48 33.82 0.05
N GLY A 399 -9.85 33.60 -1.21
CA GLY A 399 -10.59 32.41 -1.61
C GLY A 399 -9.64 31.29 -2.04
N SER A 400 -10.06 30.03 -1.85
CA SER A 400 -9.37 28.89 -2.41
C SER A 400 -10.32 27.96 -3.15
N CYS A 401 -9.79 27.26 -4.16
CA CYS A 401 -10.47 26.23 -4.91
C CYS A 401 -9.51 25.04 -5.08
N ILE A 402 -9.96 23.85 -4.71
CA ILE A 402 -9.26 22.59 -4.97
C ILE A 402 -10.14 21.69 -5.82
N ARG A 403 -9.53 20.85 -6.67
CA ARG A 403 -10.23 19.89 -7.53
C ARG A 403 -9.93 18.46 -7.10
N PHE A 404 -10.94 17.62 -7.06
CA PHE A 404 -10.77 16.17 -7.04
C PHE A 404 -11.38 15.57 -8.29
N VAL A 405 -10.72 14.55 -8.85
CA VAL A 405 -11.22 13.73 -9.95
C VAL A 405 -11.09 12.28 -9.53
N ASP A 406 -12.19 11.53 -9.57
CA ASP A 406 -12.30 10.13 -9.12
C ASP A 406 -11.75 9.89 -7.70
N GLY A 407 -11.91 10.88 -6.82
CA GLY A 407 -11.43 10.84 -5.44
C GLY A 407 -9.91 11.06 -5.27
N GLN A 408 -9.18 11.43 -6.33
CA GLN A 408 -7.78 11.86 -6.26
C GLN A 408 -7.66 13.39 -6.36
N PRO A 409 -6.74 14.04 -5.62
CA PRO A 409 -6.54 15.49 -5.68
C PRO A 409 -5.83 15.91 -6.97
N ASP A 410 -6.53 16.63 -7.84
CA ASP A 410 -5.97 17.25 -9.04
C ASP A 410 -5.30 18.57 -8.68
N LYS A 411 -4.04 18.47 -8.24
CA LYS A 411 -3.21 19.60 -7.82
C LYS A 411 -2.94 20.61 -8.94
N ALA A 412 -2.99 20.19 -10.21
CA ALA A 412 -2.78 21.09 -11.34
C ALA A 412 -3.92 22.11 -11.48
N ASN A 413 -5.11 21.76 -10.97
CA ASN A 413 -6.30 22.62 -10.95
C ASN A 413 -6.57 23.33 -9.62
N PHE A 414 -5.66 23.26 -8.65
CA PHE A 414 -5.77 24.05 -7.41
C PHE A 414 -5.51 25.54 -7.69
N ARG A 415 -6.32 26.43 -7.10
CA ARG A 415 -6.22 27.88 -7.28
C ARG A 415 -6.41 28.61 -5.95
N HIS A 416 -5.60 29.66 -5.74
CA HIS A 416 -5.83 30.68 -4.73
C HIS A 416 -6.27 31.98 -5.40
N PHE A 417 -7.22 32.67 -4.78
CA PHE A 417 -7.78 33.91 -5.27
C PHE A 417 -7.55 35.02 -4.25
N HIS A 418 -6.71 36.00 -4.60
CA HIS A 418 -6.73 37.28 -3.92
C HIS A 418 -8.00 38.03 -4.29
N ILE A 419 -8.80 38.39 -3.29
CA ILE A 419 -10.03 39.15 -3.45
C ILE A 419 -9.67 40.62 -3.14
N LYS A 420 -9.58 41.42 -4.21
CA LYS A 420 -9.15 42.83 -4.15
C LYS A 420 -10.32 43.80 -3.94
N SER A 421 -11.52 43.31 -4.19
CA SER A 421 -12.78 44.04 -4.26
C SER A 421 -13.68 43.52 -3.15
N ILE A 422 -14.08 44.40 -2.22
CA ILE A 422 -15.20 44.33 -1.25
C ILE A 422 -14.77 45.07 0.03
N ASP A 423 -15.47 46.15 0.36
CA ASP A 423 -15.45 46.74 1.71
C ASP A 423 -15.98 45.74 2.74
N HIS A 424 -15.40 45.79 3.94
CA HIS A 424 -15.55 44.84 5.05
C HIS A 424 -16.78 43.89 5.08
N GLN A 425 -16.49 42.58 5.23
CA GLN A 425 -17.40 41.51 5.70
C GLN A 425 -18.55 41.07 4.75
N ASN A 426 -18.25 40.76 3.48
CA ASN A 426 -19.23 40.10 2.60
C ASN A 426 -18.70 38.80 1.96
N ASP A 427 -18.64 37.73 2.76
CA ASP A 427 -18.29 36.36 2.35
C ASP A 427 -19.13 35.85 1.16
N TYR A 428 -20.38 36.28 1.02
CA TYR A 428 -21.26 35.89 -0.08
C TYR A 428 -20.81 36.50 -1.41
N ALA A 429 -20.52 37.79 -1.43
CA ALA A 429 -19.99 38.48 -2.61
C ALA A 429 -18.59 37.98 -2.97
N ALA A 430 -17.76 37.72 -1.96
CA ALA A 430 -16.42 37.14 -2.12
C ALA A 430 -16.46 35.74 -2.78
N LEU A 431 -17.36 34.86 -2.31
CA LEU A 431 -17.58 33.54 -2.89
C LEU A 431 -18.09 33.64 -4.34
N ALA A 432 -19.04 34.54 -4.60
CA ALA A 432 -19.57 34.77 -5.94
C ALA A 432 -18.51 35.31 -6.92
N GLU A 433 -17.57 36.15 -6.45
CA GLU A 433 -16.46 36.65 -7.27
C GLU A 433 -15.52 35.51 -7.67
N ILE A 434 -15.08 34.67 -6.72
CA ILE A 434 -14.09 33.62 -7.02
C ILE A 434 -14.67 32.50 -7.90
N VAL A 435 -15.96 32.15 -7.74
CA VAL A 435 -16.64 31.19 -8.61
C VAL A 435 -16.70 31.74 -10.05
N LYS A 436 -17.15 33.00 -10.24
CA LYS A 436 -17.15 33.64 -11.57
C LYS A 436 -15.75 33.71 -12.19
N ARG A 437 -14.72 33.99 -11.37
CA ARG A 437 -13.32 34.05 -11.82
C ARG A 437 -12.75 32.68 -12.20
N ARG A 438 -13.06 31.61 -11.44
CA ARG A 438 -12.59 30.24 -11.73
C ARG A 438 -13.10 29.73 -13.08
N TYR A 439 -14.37 30.02 -13.40
CA TYR A 439 -15.07 29.41 -14.54
C TYR A 439 -15.34 30.36 -15.72
N LYS A 440 -14.66 31.52 -15.77
CA LYS A 440 -14.80 32.53 -16.83
C LYS A 440 -14.74 31.95 -18.25
N ASN A 441 -13.92 30.93 -18.46
CA ASN A 441 -13.69 30.33 -19.79
C ASN A 441 -14.53 29.06 -20.07
N LYS A 442 -15.39 28.61 -19.14
CA LYS A 442 -16.28 27.42 -19.20
C LYS A 442 -15.68 26.04 -19.59
N GLN A 443 -14.43 25.95 -20.03
CA GLN A 443 -13.78 24.70 -20.47
C GLN A 443 -13.37 23.73 -19.34
N GLU A 444 -13.53 24.12 -18.09
CA GLU A 444 -13.12 23.33 -16.90
C GLU A 444 -14.25 23.28 -15.85
N LEU A 445 -15.50 23.05 -16.24
CA LEU A 445 -16.59 22.86 -15.27
C LEU A 445 -16.48 21.48 -14.58
N PRO A 446 -16.64 21.37 -13.25
CA PRO A 446 -16.77 20.10 -12.56
C PRO A 446 -18.22 19.61 -12.58
N ASP A 447 -18.44 18.35 -12.20
CA ASP A 447 -19.77 17.76 -12.04
C ASP A 447 -20.48 18.27 -10.78
N LEU A 448 -19.70 18.57 -9.73
CA LEU A 448 -20.19 19.07 -8.45
C LEU A 448 -19.28 20.18 -7.89
N ILE A 449 -19.88 21.29 -7.45
CA ILE A 449 -19.22 22.32 -6.65
C ILE A 449 -19.66 22.17 -5.19
N LEU A 450 -18.70 21.91 -4.31
CA LEU A 450 -18.88 21.86 -2.85
C LEU A 450 -18.35 23.16 -2.21
N ILE A 451 -19.11 23.72 -1.28
CA ILE A 451 -18.75 24.95 -0.57
C ILE A 451 -18.54 24.63 0.93
N ASP A 452 -17.42 25.06 1.52
CA ASP A 452 -17.32 25.15 2.99
C ASP A 452 -18.23 26.29 3.46
N GLY A 453 -19.42 25.94 3.93
CA GLY A 453 -20.44 26.94 4.20
C GLY A 453 -21.86 26.41 4.42
N GLY A 454 -22.72 27.32 4.86
CA GLY A 454 -24.15 27.06 5.09
C GLY A 454 -25.04 27.36 3.89
N LYS A 455 -26.35 27.29 4.13
CA LYS A 455 -27.43 27.60 3.17
C LYS A 455 -27.30 29.00 2.54
N GLY A 456 -26.84 29.99 3.30
CA GLY A 456 -26.57 31.36 2.80
C GLY A 456 -25.52 31.39 1.69
N GLN A 457 -24.35 30.79 1.93
CA GLN A 457 -23.25 30.72 0.95
C GLN A 457 -23.65 29.96 -0.31
N LEU A 458 -24.42 28.86 -0.18
CA LEU A 458 -24.99 28.16 -1.33
C LEU A 458 -25.91 29.08 -2.16
N SER A 459 -26.82 29.82 -1.50
CA SER A 459 -27.77 30.69 -2.18
C SER A 459 -27.11 31.80 -3.01
N ALA A 460 -25.94 32.27 -2.58
CA ALA A 460 -25.16 33.30 -3.28
C ALA A 460 -24.54 32.81 -4.61
N VAL A 461 -24.31 31.50 -4.78
CA VAL A 461 -23.58 30.98 -5.95
C VAL A 461 -24.30 29.92 -6.80
N GLN A 462 -25.33 29.24 -6.26
CA GLN A 462 -26.03 28.15 -6.95
C GLN A 462 -26.70 28.54 -8.29
N ASN A 463 -26.87 29.84 -8.56
CA ASN A 463 -27.45 30.38 -9.80
C ASN A 463 -26.41 31.01 -10.73
N LEU A 464 -25.11 30.94 -10.42
CA LEU A 464 -24.05 31.57 -11.22
C LEU A 464 -23.61 30.73 -12.42
N ILE A 465 -23.80 29.41 -12.33
CA ILE A 465 -23.46 28.43 -13.36
C ILE A 465 -24.63 27.47 -13.43
N SER A 466 -25.40 27.53 -14.51
CA SER A 466 -26.57 26.69 -14.75
C SER A 466 -26.22 25.23 -15.05
N GLU A 467 -25.00 25.01 -15.54
CA GLU A 467 -24.51 23.75 -16.10
C GLU A 467 -23.87 22.80 -15.06
N THR A 468 -23.68 23.24 -13.81
CA THR A 468 -23.00 22.50 -12.75
C THR A 468 -23.86 22.44 -11.48
N GLU A 469 -23.81 21.31 -10.77
CA GLU A 469 -24.53 21.13 -9.51
C GLU A 469 -23.78 21.74 -8.32
N PHE A 470 -24.52 22.31 -7.37
CA PHE A 470 -23.95 22.94 -6.17
C PHE A 470 -24.45 22.29 -4.87
N ALA A 471 -23.52 22.13 -3.93
CA ALA A 471 -23.79 21.75 -2.55
C ALA A 471 -22.95 22.59 -1.57
N SER A 472 -23.41 22.72 -0.32
CA SER A 472 -22.63 23.32 0.78
C SER A 472 -22.69 22.49 2.05
N LEU A 473 -21.60 22.44 2.81
CA LEU A 473 -21.48 21.62 4.02
C LEU A 473 -21.23 22.48 5.27
N ALA A 474 -22.23 22.55 6.15
CA ALA A 474 -22.19 23.37 7.36
C ALA A 474 -21.44 22.71 8.52
N LYS A 475 -20.28 23.27 8.87
CA LYS A 475 -19.29 22.74 9.82
C LYS A 475 -19.76 22.43 11.26
N ARG A 476 -20.79 23.11 11.77
CA ARG A 476 -21.27 22.88 13.16
C ARG A 476 -22.11 21.63 13.34
N GLU A 477 -22.84 21.23 12.31
CA GLU A 477 -23.84 20.14 12.39
C GLU A 477 -23.55 18.99 11.43
N GLU A 478 -22.57 19.17 10.55
CA GLU A 478 -22.30 18.32 9.38
C GLU A 478 -23.54 18.15 8.50
N THR A 479 -24.29 19.25 8.31
CA THR A 479 -25.50 19.29 7.49
C THR A 479 -25.14 19.74 6.07
N ILE A 480 -25.43 18.89 5.08
CA ILE A 480 -25.23 19.19 3.66
C ILE A 480 -26.51 19.78 3.06
N PHE A 481 -26.39 20.87 2.31
CA PHE A 481 -27.46 21.53 1.57
C PHE A 481 -27.19 21.42 0.07
N SER A 482 -28.24 21.35 -0.73
CA SER A 482 -28.18 21.47 -2.20
C SER A 482 -29.52 21.98 -2.72
N LYS A 483 -29.61 22.31 -4.02
CA LYS A 483 -30.88 22.66 -4.68
C LYS A 483 -32.00 21.62 -4.47
N ARG A 484 -31.64 20.34 -4.26
CA ARG A 484 -32.55 19.21 -4.02
C ARG A 484 -32.68 18.82 -2.54
N LEU A 485 -31.96 19.51 -1.66
CA LEU A 485 -31.97 19.36 -0.20
C LEU A 485 -32.06 20.76 0.46
N PRO A 486 -33.16 21.50 0.25
CA PRO A 486 -33.27 22.90 0.69
C PRO A 486 -33.31 23.06 2.22
N ASP A 487 -33.79 22.04 2.93
CA ASP A 487 -33.83 22.00 4.41
C ASP A 487 -32.56 21.39 5.02
N GLY A 488 -31.65 20.92 4.17
CA GLY A 488 -30.42 20.24 4.56
C GLY A 488 -30.63 18.77 4.92
N LYS A 489 -29.53 18.02 4.94
CA LYS A 489 -29.49 16.63 5.38
C LYS A 489 -28.25 16.41 6.24
N LYS A 490 -28.43 15.94 7.47
CA LYS A 490 -27.31 15.62 8.36
C LYS A 490 -26.49 14.46 7.79
N LEU A 491 -25.19 14.66 7.60
CA LEU A 491 -24.29 13.62 7.12
C LEU A 491 -24.10 12.54 8.18
N ASN A 492 -24.17 11.28 7.76
CA ASN A 492 -23.79 10.16 8.59
C ASN A 492 -22.27 9.98 8.53
N ILE A 493 -21.54 10.59 9.45
CA ILE A 493 -20.07 10.50 9.56
C ILE A 493 -19.53 9.07 9.86
N LYS A 494 -20.41 8.07 10.02
CA LYS A 494 -20.04 6.65 10.06
C LYS A 494 -19.95 6.01 8.67
N THR A 495 -20.51 6.62 7.63
CA THR A 495 -20.36 6.13 6.25
C THR A 495 -19.13 6.76 5.58
N PHE A 496 -18.52 6.02 4.65
CA PHE A 496 -17.37 6.50 3.90
C PHE A 496 -17.68 7.80 3.14
N THR A 497 -18.86 7.91 2.54
CA THR A 497 -19.33 9.11 1.81
C THR A 497 -19.44 10.34 2.70
N GLY A 498 -19.95 10.17 3.93
CA GLY A 498 -19.99 11.26 4.91
C GLY A 498 -18.58 11.71 5.32
N GLN A 499 -17.68 10.75 5.57
CA GLN A 499 -16.28 11.02 5.89
C GLN A 499 -15.53 11.71 4.74
N LEU A 500 -15.78 11.31 3.49
CA LEU A 500 -15.17 11.90 2.31
C LEU A 500 -15.58 13.36 2.13
N LEU A 501 -16.88 13.67 2.17
CA LEU A 501 -17.37 15.05 1.99
C LEU A 501 -16.83 16.00 3.08
N VAL A 502 -16.71 15.51 4.32
CA VAL A 502 -16.03 16.23 5.42
C VAL A 502 -14.55 16.44 5.12
N ALA A 503 -13.82 15.39 4.69
CA ALA A 503 -12.40 15.49 4.36
C ALA A 503 -12.12 16.42 3.17
N LEU A 504 -12.99 16.44 2.15
CA LEU A 504 -12.92 17.34 1.00
C LEU A 504 -13.04 18.82 1.42
N ARG A 505 -14.05 19.13 2.25
CA ARG A 505 -14.23 20.46 2.86
C ARG A 505 -13.00 20.85 3.68
N ASP A 506 -12.61 19.99 4.62
CA ASP A 506 -11.51 20.30 5.55
C ASP A 506 -10.19 20.50 4.78
N TYR A 507 -9.95 19.77 3.68
CA TYR A 507 -8.80 20.01 2.80
C TYR A 507 -8.85 21.40 2.15
N ALA A 508 -10.01 21.85 1.65
CA ALA A 508 -10.15 23.20 1.07
C ALA A 508 -9.85 24.29 2.10
N HIS A 509 -10.41 24.13 3.30
CA HIS A 509 -10.16 24.99 4.45
C HIS A 509 -8.67 25.05 4.82
N HIS A 510 -7.99 23.90 4.91
CA HIS A 510 -6.55 23.83 5.17
C HIS A 510 -5.72 24.47 4.05
N PHE A 511 -6.12 24.28 2.78
CA PHE A 511 -5.44 24.85 1.62
C PHE A 511 -5.53 26.39 1.60
N ALA A 512 -6.65 26.97 2.04
CA ALA A 512 -6.79 28.41 2.22
C ALA A 512 -5.92 28.95 3.39
N ILE A 513 -5.98 28.29 4.56
CA ILE A 513 -5.19 28.68 5.76
C ILE A 513 -3.69 28.66 5.48
N ASN A 514 -3.19 27.66 4.75
CA ASN A 514 -1.76 27.55 4.44
C ASN A 514 -1.25 28.63 3.47
N PHE A 515 -2.12 29.23 2.66
CA PHE A 515 -1.78 30.37 1.83
C PHE A 515 -1.64 31.67 2.64
N HIS A 516 -2.59 31.94 3.54
CA HIS A 516 -2.49 33.03 4.52
C HIS A 516 -1.20 32.98 5.33
N ARG A 517 -0.78 31.78 5.76
CA ARG A 517 0.49 31.55 6.48
C ARG A 517 1.75 31.80 5.63
N LYS A 518 1.67 31.70 4.30
CA LYS A 518 2.78 32.04 3.39
C LYS A 518 2.86 33.55 3.16
N ILE A 519 1.72 34.21 2.92
CA ILE A 519 1.67 35.66 2.71
C ILE A 519 2.17 36.39 3.97
N SER A 520 1.69 36.04 5.16
CA SER A 520 2.11 36.67 6.42
C SER A 520 3.53 36.30 6.89
N LYS A 521 4.38 35.80 5.99
CA LYS A 521 5.82 35.60 6.15
C LYS A 521 6.65 36.34 5.09
N LEU A 522 5.98 36.88 4.08
CA LEU A 522 6.55 37.64 2.95
C LEU A 522 6.25 39.14 3.09
N SER A 523 5.22 39.49 3.88
CA SER A 523 5.05 40.77 4.58
C SER A 523 5.76 40.74 5.93
#